data_AF-A0A3S1G7G0-F1
#
_entry.id   AF-A0A3S1G7G0-F1
#
_cell.length_a   1.000
_cell.length_b   1.000
_cell.length_c   1.000
_cell.angle_alpha   90.00
_cell.angle_beta   90.00
_cell.angle_gamma   90.00
#
_symmetry.space_group_name_H-M   'P 1'
#
loop_
_entity.id
_entity.type
_entity.pdbx_description
1 polymer ?
#
loop_
_entity_poly.entity_id
_entity_poly.type
_entity_poly.pdbx_seq_one_letter_code
_entity_poly.pdbx_strand_id
1 'polypeptide(L)'
;IEYLVDLAGPNHVGIGLDYAFPVDVKGIDRIISDNPQFWPKSEYPEGATTYAAPGQMRELTDVLLRRGQSEQTVRNVLGGNFVRLAAEIWK
;
A
#
# COMPACT_ATOMS: atom_id res chain seq x y z
N ILE A 1 -4.77 6.31 -3.76
CA ILE A 1 -5.92 5.40 -4.03
C ILE A 1 -6.91 6.06 -4.98
N GLU A 2 -7.55 7.17 -4.60
CA GLU A 2 -8.60 7.83 -5.41
C GLU A 2 -8.12 8.17 -6.84
N TYR A 3 -6.93 8.75 -6.99
CA TYR A 3 -6.30 8.98 -8.30
C TYR A 3 -6.25 7.71 -9.18
N LEU A 4 -5.90 6.56 -8.60
CA LEU A 4 -5.84 5.30 -9.35
C LEU A 4 -7.24 4.74 -9.63
N VAL A 5 -8.22 5.00 -8.76
CA VAL A 5 -9.61 4.63 -9.01
C VAL A 5 -10.14 5.40 -10.20
N ASP A 6 -9.84 6.70 -10.30
CA ASP A 6 -10.25 7.55 -11.42
C ASP A 6 -9.54 7.14 -12.73
N LEU A 7 -8.25 6.79 -12.65
CA LEU A 7 -7.44 6.45 -13.81
C LEU A 7 -7.68 5.02 -14.34
N ALA A 8 -7.65 4.02 -13.44
CA ALA A 8 -7.69 2.61 -13.79
C ALA A 8 -9.08 1.97 -13.63
N GLY A 9 -10.02 2.69 -13.00
CA GLY A 9 -11.35 2.19 -12.66
C GLY A 9 -11.37 1.46 -11.31
N PRO A 10 -12.53 1.45 -10.62
CA PRO A 10 -12.65 0.95 -9.24
C PRO A 10 -12.42 -0.56 -9.10
N ASN A 11 -12.47 -1.32 -10.20
CA ASN A 11 -12.26 -2.76 -10.21
C ASN A 11 -10.78 -3.19 -10.38
N HIS A 12 -9.87 -2.22 -10.53
CA HIS A 12 -8.47 -2.46 -10.88
C HIS A 12 -7.47 -1.87 -9.87
N VAL A 13 -7.94 -1.50 -8.68
CA VAL A 13 -7.11 -0.91 -7.62
C VAL A 13 -7.13 -1.79 -6.37
N GLY A 14 -5.97 -2.02 -5.77
CA GLY A 14 -5.82 -2.73 -4.50
C GLY A 14 -4.83 -2.01 -3.57
N ILE A 15 -4.59 -2.58 -2.40
CA ILE A 15 -3.64 -2.05 -1.41
C ILE A 15 -2.49 -3.04 -1.23
N GLY A 16 -1.26 -2.54 -1.40
CA GLY A 16 -0.03 -3.19 -0.93
C GLY A 16 0.70 -2.23 -0.01
N LEU A 17 0.76 -2.54 1.29
CA LEU A 17 1.33 -1.64 2.29
C LEU A 17 2.86 -1.62 2.28
N ASP A 18 3.48 -2.64 1.70
CA ASP A 18 4.92 -2.91 1.80
C ASP A 18 5.43 -2.83 3.25
N TYR A 19 4.57 -3.25 4.18
CA TYR A 19 4.79 -3.12 5.61
C TYR A 19 5.66 -4.27 6.11
N ALA A 20 6.85 -3.94 6.60
CA ALA A 20 7.64 -4.83 7.43
C ALA A 20 7.11 -4.75 8.87
N PHE A 21 6.68 -5.90 9.42
CA PHE A 21 6.48 -5.98 10.88
C PHE A 21 7.77 -5.56 11.59
N PRO A 22 7.70 -5.02 12.81
CA PRO A 22 8.88 -4.67 13.61
C PRO A 22 9.61 -5.94 14.05
N VAL A 23 10.24 -6.60 13.09
CA VAL A 23 11.34 -7.53 13.27
C VAL A 23 12.58 -6.65 13.18
N ASP A 24 13.41 -6.66 14.22
CA ASP A 24 14.66 -5.92 14.23
C ASP A 24 15.60 -6.51 13.16
N VAL A 25 15.46 -6.02 11.93
CA VAL A 25 16.38 -6.36 10.83
C VAL A 25 17.62 -5.50 11.05
N LYS A 26 18.54 -6.01 11.85
CA LYS A 26 19.79 -5.33 12.18
C LYS A 26 20.48 -4.82 10.90
N GLY A 27 20.69 -3.50 10.84
CA GLY A 27 21.38 -2.84 9.73
C GLY A 27 20.54 -2.60 8.48
N ILE A 28 19.21 -2.68 8.54
CA ILE A 28 18.34 -2.36 7.40
C ILE A 28 18.52 -0.90 6.94
N ASP A 29 18.66 0.02 7.88
CA ASP A 29 19.01 1.43 7.66
C ASP A 29 20.29 1.55 6.82
N ARG A 30 21.32 0.76 7.17
CA ARG A 30 22.58 0.73 6.45
C ARG A 30 22.45 0.09 5.06
N ILE A 31 21.69 -0.99 4.94
CA ILE A 31 21.42 -1.61 3.63
C ILE A 31 20.74 -0.59 2.71
N ILE A 32 19.76 0.15 3.22
CA ILE A 32 19.08 1.20 2.45
C ILE A 32 20.06 2.33 2.11
N SER A 33 20.82 2.84 3.09
CA SER A 33 21.74 3.97 2.89
C SER A 33 22.90 3.67 1.93
N ASP A 34 23.41 2.44 1.96
CA ASP A 34 24.55 1.99 1.14
C ASP A 34 24.13 1.64 -0.30
N ASN A 35 22.83 1.60 -0.61
CA ASN A 35 22.29 1.24 -1.92
C ASN A 35 21.43 2.37 -2.56
N PRO A 36 22.02 3.55 -2.85
CA PRO A 36 21.29 4.70 -3.36
C PRO A 36 20.70 4.51 -4.77
N GLN A 37 21.14 3.49 -5.51
CA GLN A 37 20.57 3.10 -6.80
C GLN A 37 19.15 2.51 -6.69
N PHE A 38 18.81 1.97 -5.51
CA PHE A 38 17.47 1.44 -5.22
C PHE A 38 16.68 2.39 -4.31
N TRP A 39 17.35 3.05 -3.36
CA TRP A 39 16.76 3.99 -2.41
C TRP A 39 17.43 5.38 -2.48
N PRO A 40 16.96 6.28 -3.34
CA PRO A 40 17.55 7.60 -3.50
C PRO A 40 17.56 8.39 -2.19
N LYS A 41 18.70 9.02 -1.87
CA LYS A 41 18.88 9.79 -0.61
C LYS A 41 17.89 10.94 -0.43
N SER A 42 17.33 11.46 -1.54
CA SER A 42 16.29 12.49 -1.52
C SER A 42 14.96 12.00 -0.94
N GLU A 43 14.69 10.71 -1.02
CA GLU A 43 13.45 10.07 -0.55
C GLU A 43 13.68 9.23 0.71
N TYR A 44 14.89 8.69 0.88
CA TYR A 44 15.31 7.83 1.99
C TYR A 44 16.54 8.40 2.72
N PRO A 45 16.42 9.56 3.38
CA PRO A 45 17.54 10.16 4.10
C PRO A 45 17.97 9.23 5.23
N GLU A 46 19.28 8.91 5.29
CA GLU A 46 19.87 8.05 6.32
C GLU A 46 19.21 6.66 6.45
N GLY A 47 18.58 6.17 5.38
CA GLY A 47 17.90 4.88 5.39
C GLY A 47 16.56 4.87 6.14
N ALA A 48 16.04 6.05 6.50
CA ALA A 48 14.75 6.18 7.15
C ALA A 48 13.61 5.73 6.22
N THR A 49 12.67 4.97 6.78
CA THR A 49 11.48 4.49 6.08
C THR A 49 10.23 4.79 6.90
N THR A 50 9.09 4.94 6.23
CA THR A 50 7.79 5.13 6.86
C THR A 50 6.76 4.33 6.09
N TYR A 51 5.89 3.64 6.81
CA TYR A 51 4.87 2.76 6.25
C TYR A 51 3.54 3.00 6.94
N ALA A 52 2.45 2.82 6.20
CA ALA A 52 1.15 2.66 6.83
C ALA A 52 1.08 1.29 7.52
N ALA A 53 0.78 1.27 8.82
CA ALA A 53 0.65 0.02 9.57
C ALA A 53 -0.68 -0.68 9.25
N PRO A 54 -0.77 -2.02 9.36
CA PRO A 54 -2.03 -2.75 9.17
C PRO A 54 -3.18 -2.25 10.06
N GLY A 55 -2.86 -1.72 11.25
CA GLY A 55 -3.86 -1.12 12.14
C GLY A 55 -4.57 0.11 11.55
N GLN A 56 -3.93 0.82 10.61
CA GLN A 56 -4.47 2.02 9.98
C GLN A 56 -5.50 1.72 8.88
N MET A 57 -5.72 0.45 8.53
CA MET A 57 -6.70 0.08 7.49
C MET A 57 -8.14 0.52 7.83
N ARG A 58 -8.48 0.59 9.13
CA ARG A 58 -9.79 1.11 9.57
C ARG A 58 -9.91 2.60 9.27
N GLU A 59 -8.91 3.38 9.67
CA GLU A 59 -8.86 4.81 9.40
C GLU A 59 -8.90 5.10 7.89
N LEU A 60 -8.15 4.34 7.09
CA LEU A 60 -8.17 4.45 5.63
C LEU A 60 -9.57 4.21 5.05
N THR A 61 -10.27 3.20 5.56
CA THR A 61 -11.66 2.89 5.17
C THR A 61 -12.56 4.09 5.43
N ASP A 62 -12.49 4.66 6.64
CA ASP A 62 -13.32 5.81 7.00
C ASP A 62 -12.98 7.05 6.17
N VAL A 63 -11.70 7.29 5.87
CA VAL A 63 -11.26 8.40 5.01
C VAL A 63 -11.85 8.28 3.60
N LEU A 64 -11.77 7.10 2.98
CA LEU A 64 -12.29 6.88 1.63
C LEU A 64 -13.81 7.07 1.57
N LEU A 65 -14.54 6.54 2.56
CA LEU A 65 -15.99 6.72 2.66
C LEU A 65 -16.36 8.20 2.86
N ARG A 66 -15.70 8.90 3.79
CA ARG A 66 -15.94 10.35 4.02
C ARG A 66 -15.66 11.20 2.79
N ARG A 67 -14.73 10.76 1.92
CA ARG A 67 -14.40 11.44 0.66
C ARG A 67 -15.34 11.09 -0.49
N GLY A 68 -16.36 10.27 -0.26
CA GLY A 68 -17.43 10.00 -1.23
C GLY A 68 -17.20 8.75 -2.09
N GLN A 69 -16.20 7.92 -1.78
CA GLN A 69 -16.09 6.61 -2.42
C GLN A 69 -17.27 5.73 -2.01
N SER A 70 -17.84 5.01 -2.97
CA SER A 70 -18.92 4.07 -2.69
C SER A 70 -18.43 2.93 -1.78
N GLU A 71 -19.31 2.38 -0.95
CA GLU A 71 -18.97 1.22 -0.13
C GLU A 71 -18.44 0.05 -0.97
N GLN A 72 -19.00 -0.16 -2.16
CA GLN A 72 -18.56 -1.20 -3.07
C GLN A 72 -17.12 -0.95 -3.54
N THR A 73 -16.78 0.28 -3.93
CA THR A 73 -15.42 0.66 -4.32
C THR A 73 -14.46 0.42 -3.17
N VAL A 74 -14.81 0.83 -1.95
CA VAL A 74 -13.96 0.64 -0.77
C VAL A 74 -13.74 -0.85 -0.49
N ARG A 75 -14.79 -1.68 -0.50
CA ARG A 75 -14.67 -3.15 -0.33
C ARG A 75 -13.78 -3.78 -1.41
N ASN A 76 -13.91 -3.33 -2.65
CA ASN A 76 -13.09 -3.80 -3.76
C ASN A 76 -11.61 -3.45 -3.56
N VAL A 77 -11.31 -2.21 -3.21
CA VAL A 77 -9.93 -1.73 -2.94
C VAL A 77 -9.29 -2.44 -1.75
N LEU A 78 -10.07 -2.70 -0.68
CA LEU A 78 -9.57 -3.39 0.51
C LEU A 78 -9.22 -4.86 0.28
N GLY A 79 -9.64 -5.46 -0.84
CA GLY A 79 -9.25 -6.83 -1.17
C GLY A 79 -10.15 -7.52 -2.20
N GLY A 80 -11.39 -7.06 -2.38
CA GLY A 80 -12.32 -7.68 -3.34
C GLY A 80 -11.75 -7.79 -4.77
N ASN A 81 -10.98 -6.79 -5.20
CA ASN A 81 -10.33 -6.81 -6.51
C ASN A 81 -9.23 -7.88 -6.60
N PHE A 82 -8.42 -8.05 -5.54
CA PHE A 82 -7.41 -9.10 -5.51
C PHE A 82 -8.05 -10.50 -5.46
N VAL A 83 -9.12 -10.68 -4.69
CA VAL A 83 -9.86 -11.95 -4.63
C VAL A 83 -10.43 -12.31 -6.00
N ARG A 84 -11.07 -11.35 -6.68
CA ARG A 84 -11.58 -11.54 -8.03
C ARG A 84 -10.46 -11.91 -9.00
N LEU A 85 -9.36 -11.15 -8.99
CA LEU A 85 -8.21 -11.42 -9.87
C LEU A 85 -7.61 -12.81 -9.62
N ALA A 86 -7.38 -13.17 -8.37
CA ALA A 86 -6.86 -14.48 -7.98
C ALA A 86 -7.73 -15.62 -8.51
N ALA A 87 -9.06 -15.50 -8.40
CA ALA A 87 -10.00 -16.49 -8.94
C ALA A 87 -9.95 -16.61 -10.48
N GLU A 88 -9.57 -15.55 -11.20
CA GLU A 88 -9.43 -15.56 -12.65
C GLU A 88 -8.10 -16.19 -13.12
N ILE A 89 -7.00 -15.97 -12.39
CA ILE A 89 -5.64 -16.32 -12.84
C ILE A 89 -5.05 -17.57 -12.19
N TRP A 90 -5.46 -17.94 -10.98
CA TRP A 90 -4.97 -19.12 -10.28
C TRP A 90 -5.83 -20.34 -10.67
N LYS A 91 -5.41 -21.03 -11.72
CA LYS A 91 -5.97 -22.31 -12.19
C LYS A 91 -5.28 -23.49 -11.53
#